data_AF-G9XBY6-F1
#
_entry.id   AF-G9XBY6-F1
#
_cell.length_a   1.000
_cell.length_b   1.000
_cell.length_c   1.000
_cell.angle_alpha   90.00
_cell.angle_beta   90.00
_cell.angle_gamma   90.00
#
_symmetry.space_group_name_H-M   'P 1'
#
loop_
_entity.id
_entity.type
_entity.pdbx_description
1 polymer ?
#
loop_
_entity_poly.entity_id
_entity_poly.type
_entity_poly.pdbx_seq_one_letter_code
_entity_poly.pdbx_strand_id
1 'polypeptide(L)' 'MTIFFAAIFEKNAMENPLYQREGGDWINFRIPNTDLSIPMIQSGFGDGVYPVYFGYDKDNNLCDVVIEYIYLG' A
#
# COMPACT_ATOMS: atom_id res chain seq x y z
N MET A 1 -0.92 19.12 -5.13
CA MET A 1 -1.97 18.73 -4.18
C MET A 1 -1.26 18.28 -2.90
N THR A 2 -1.13 19.15 -1.90
CA THR A 2 -0.44 18.82 -0.63
C THR A 2 -1.40 18.04 0.26
N ILE A 3 -1.50 16.74 -0.01
CA ILE A 3 -2.25 15.77 0.78
C ILE A 3 -1.44 15.51 2.04
N PHE A 4 -2.07 15.47 3.22
CA PHE A 4 -1.44 15.37 4.55
C PHE A 4 -0.28 14.35 4.67
N PHE A 5 -0.33 13.25 3.91
CA PHE A 5 0.68 12.19 3.92
C PHE A 5 1.76 12.31 2.82
N ALA A 6 1.68 13.27 1.90
CA ALA A 6 2.55 13.34 0.71
C ALA A 6 4.05 13.33 1.04
N ALA A 7 4.48 14.11 2.04
CA ALA A 7 5.89 14.13 2.46
C ALA A 7 6.36 12.79 3.06
N ILE A 8 5.44 12.02 3.65
CA ILE A 8 5.74 10.70 4.22
C ILE A 8 5.89 9.68 3.10
N PHE A 9 5.03 9.73 2.08
CA PHE A 9 5.17 8.90 0.87
C PHE A 9 6.46 9.21 0.12
N GLU A 10 6.78 10.48 -0.10
CA GLU A 10 8.01 10.90 -0.79
C GLU A 10 9.26 10.40 -0.05
N LYS A 11 9.31 10.60 1.26
CA LYS A 11 10.40 10.09 2.10
C LYS A 11 10.50 8.56 2.00
N ASN A 12 9.38 7.85 2.07
CA ASN A 12 9.38 6.39 1.97
C ASN A 12 9.86 5.90 0.61
N ALA A 13 9.54 6.60 -0.47
CA ALA A 13 10.03 6.28 -1.82
C ALA A 13 11.54 6.44 -1.93
N MET A 14 12.11 7.47 -1.28
CA MET A 14 13.56 7.65 -1.23
C MET A 14 14.27 6.57 -0.42
N GLU A 15 13.69 6.16 0.71
CA GLU A 15 14.25 5.12 1.60
C GLU A 15 14.04 3.70 1.06
N ASN A 16 12.94 3.47 0.34
CA ASN A 16 12.51 2.19 -0.20
C ASN A 16 12.11 2.33 -1.69
N PRO A 17 13.08 2.48 -2.62
CA PRO A 17 12.80 2.80 -4.02
C PRO A 17 12.20 1.64 -4.83
N LEU A 18 12.29 0.41 -4.32
CA LEU A 18 11.71 -0.74 -5.01
C LEU A 18 10.18 -0.64 -4.99
N TYR A 19 9.59 -0.82 -6.17
CA TYR A 19 8.14 -0.84 -6.36
C TYR A 19 7.46 0.48 -5.96
N GLN A 20 8.13 1.62 -6.21
CA GLN A 20 7.57 2.96 -6.01
C GLN A 20 7.94 3.91 -7.15
N ARG A 21 6.97 4.71 -7.58
CA ARG A 21 7.10 5.85 -8.49
C ARG A 21 7.57 7.08 -7.73
N GLU A 22 7.94 8.11 -8.50
CA GLU A 22 8.25 9.44 -7.96
C GLU A 22 7.06 9.98 -7.15
N GLY A 23 7.33 10.42 -5.92
CA GLY A 23 6.32 10.86 -4.95
C GLY A 23 5.79 9.78 -4.01
N GLY A 24 6.08 8.50 -4.28
CA GLY A 24 5.74 7.35 -3.44
C GLY A 24 4.38 6.72 -3.73
N ASP A 25 4.33 5.39 -3.62
CA ASP A 25 3.14 4.59 -3.93
C ASP A 25 2.57 3.87 -2.71
N TRP A 26 3.41 3.49 -1.74
CA TRP A 26 2.98 2.78 -0.55
C TRP A 26 3.75 3.26 0.68
N ILE A 27 3.15 3.14 1.86
CA ILE A 27 3.82 3.31 3.16
C ILE A 27 3.26 2.31 4.16
N ASN A 28 4.10 1.88 5.11
CA ASN A 28 3.64 1.26 6.36
C ASN A 28 3.59 2.35 7.43
N PHE A 29 2.46 3.06 7.52
CA PHE A 29 2.32 4.18 8.44
C PHE A 29 2.20 3.71 9.88
N ARG A 30 3.18 4.03 10.73
CA ARG A 30 3.10 3.77 12.17
C ARG A 30 2.21 4.80 12.85
N ILE A 31 1.18 4.34 13.56
CA ILE A 31 0.27 5.20 14.30
C ILE A 31 1.03 5.80 15.50
N PRO A 32 1.08 7.13 15.66
CA PRO A 32 1.79 7.78 16.76
C PRO A 32 1.36 7.23 18.13
N ASN A 33 2.35 7.04 19.02
CA ASN A 33 2.15 6.54 20.39
C ASN A 33 1.59 5.12 20.50
N THR A 34 1.69 4.32 19.42
CA THR A 34 1.31 2.90 19.45
C THR A 34 2.33 2.05 18.71
N ASP A 35 2.23 0.73 18.86
CA ASP A 35 2.99 -0.24 18.07
C ASP A 35 2.20 -0.75 16.86
N LEU A 36 1.14 -0.03 16.46
CA LEU A 36 0.30 -0.39 15.33
C LEU A 36 0.77 0.31 14.05
N SER A 37 0.64 -0.39 12.93
CA SER A 37 0.91 0.14 11.59
C SER A 37 -0.27 -0.09 10.65
N ILE A 38 -0.50 0.86 9.74
CA ILE A 38 -1.48 0.77 8.68
C ILE A 38 -0.75 0.79 7.34
N PRO A 39 -0.86 -0.26 6.51
CA PRO A 39 -0.46 -0.20 5.11
C PRO A 39 -1.36 0.82 4.39
N MET A 40 -0.75 1.83 3.77
CA MET A 40 -1.47 2.82 2.97
C MET A 40 -0.87 2.86 1.58
N ILE A 41 -1.72 3.04 0.58
CA ILE A 41 -1.35 2.97 -0.83
C ILE A 41 -2.00 4.13 -1.57
N GLN A 42 -1.25 4.75 -2.47
CA GLN A 42 -1.74 5.85 -3.28
C GLN A 42 -2.41 5.31 -4.54
N SER A 43 -3.73 5.54 -4.67
CA SER A 43 -4.50 5.05 -5.82
C SER A 43 -4.24 5.82 -7.12
N GLY A 44 -3.64 7.01 -7.04
CA GLY A 44 -3.45 7.91 -8.17
C GLY A 44 -4.72 8.71 -8.50
N PHE A 45 -4.88 9.10 -9.77
CA PHE A 45 -6.08 9.78 -10.27
C PHE A 45 -7.07 8.76 -10.85
N GLY A 46 -7.92 8.16 -10.02
CA GLY A 46 -8.99 7.27 -10.47
C GLY A 46 -9.78 6.62 -9.32
N ASP A 47 -10.97 6.12 -9.63
CA ASP A 47 -11.76 5.23 -8.75
C ASP A 47 -11.13 3.85 -8.82
N GLY A 48 -10.12 3.61 -7.99
CA GLY A 48 -9.27 2.42 -8.03
C GLY A 48 -10.06 1.12 -7.85
N VAL A 49 -10.34 0.43 -8.96
CA VAL A 49 -10.80 -0.96 -8.96
C VAL A 49 -9.58 -1.85 -9.04
N TYR A 50 -9.25 -2.48 -7.92
CA TYR A 50 -8.12 -3.39 -7.81
C TYR A 50 -8.61 -4.83 -7.81
N PRO A 51 -7.98 -5.73 -8.58
CA PRO A 51 -8.30 -7.15 -8.46
C PRO A 51 -7.91 -7.64 -7.06
N VAL A 52 -8.82 -8.38 -6.44
CA VAL A 52 -8.64 -8.95 -5.10
C VAL A 52 -8.73 -10.45 -5.21
N TYR A 53 -7.70 -11.12 -4.72
CA TYR A 53 -7.60 -12.57 -4.67
C TYR A 53 -7.64 -13.02 -3.20
N PHE A 54 -8.41 -14.06 -2.92
CA PHE A 54 -8.55 -14.63 -1.59
C PHE A 54 -7.91 -16.01 -1.54
N GLY A 55 -7.00 -16.20 -0.61
CA GLY A 55 -6.38 -17.50 -0.35
C GLY A 55 -7.17 -18.28 0.70
N TYR A 56 -7.37 -19.57 0.44
CA TYR A 56 -8.03 -20.50 1.34
C TYR A 56 -7.06 -21.59 1.78
N ASP A 57 -7.13 -21.97 3.05
CA ASP A 57 -6.32 -23.05 3.61
C ASP A 57 -6.85 -24.45 3.20
N LYS A 58 -6.17 -25.51 3.67
CA LYS A 58 -6.55 -26.90 3.41
C LYS A 58 -7.94 -27.29 3.92
N ASP A 59 -8.50 -26.52 4.86
CA ASP A 59 -9.80 -26.73 5.48
C ASP A 59 -10.85 -25.75 4.90
N ASN A 60 -10.52 -25.04 3.82
CA ASN A 60 -11.34 -24.06 3.13
C ASN A 60 -11.70 -22.82 3.97
N ASN A 61 -10.86 -22.46 4.94
CA ASN A 61 -10.99 -21.20 5.67
C ASN A 61 -10.21 -20.09 4.96
N LEU A 62 -10.77 -18.88 4.95
CA LEU A 62 -10.09 -17.70 4.42
C LEU A 62 -8.85 -17.39 5.28
N CYS A 63 -7.68 -17.37 4.67
CA CYS A 63 -6.42 -17.16 5.38
C CYS A 63 -5.51 -16.09 4.76
N ASP A 64 -5.79 -15.62 3.55
CA ASP A 64 -4.94 -14.66 2.85
C ASP A 64 -5.75 -13.72 1.94
N VAL A 65 -5.25 -12.50 1.75
CA VAL A 65 -5.79 -11.53 0.79
C VAL A 65 -4.64 -10.90 0.01
N VAL A 66 -4.69 -11.03 -1.31
CA VAL A 66 -3.71 -10.45 -2.22
C VAL A 66 -4.43 -9.43 -3.10
N ILE A 67 -3.89 -8.22 -3.14
CA ILE A 67 -4.43 -7.13 -3.92
C ILE A 67 -3.32 -6.57 -4.80
N GLU A 68 -3.56 -6.51 -6.10
CA GLU A 68 -2.58 -5.99 -7.05
C GLU A 68 -2.75 -4.47 -7.17
N TYR A 69 -1.83 -3.71 -6.59
CA TYR A 69 -1.89 -2.24 -6.56
C TYR A 69 -0.97 -1.57 -7.57
N ILE A 70 0.19 -2.17 -7.84
CA ILE A 70 1.25 -1.59 -8.65
C ILE A 70 1.56 -2.56 -9.77
N TYR A 71 1.15 -2.19 -10.98
CA TYR A 71 1.56 -2.89 -12.18
C TYR A 71 2.99 -2.47 -12.54
N LEU A 72 3.91 -3.43 -12.58
CA LEU A 72 5.35 -3.16 -12.77
C LEU A 72 5.82 -3.26 -14.23
N GLY A 73 4.92 -3.57 -15.17
CA GLY A 73 5.31 -3.88 -16.54
C GLY A 73 5.59 -5.35 -16.73
#